data_AF-A0A6L9SVZ6-F1
#
_entry.id   AF-A0A6L9SVZ6-F1
#
_cell.length_a   1.000
_cell.length_b   1.000
_cell.length_c   1.000
_cell.angle_alpha   90.00
_cell.angle_beta   90.00
_cell.angle_gamma   90.00
#
_symmetry.space_group_name_H-M   'P 1'
#
loop_
_entity.id
_entity.type
_entity.pdbx_description
1 polymer ?
#
loop_
_entity_poly.entity_id
_entity_poly.type
_entity_poly.pdbx_seq_one_letter_code
_entity_poly.pdbx_strand_id
1 'polypeptide(L)'
;MSEAADHLSPSANPPVDVSSWERKSEPRGRSRAGIAARAKAPLESHAVWQVQSGRREAIGLLEEQSAIRVPDLIPLRYKRMSASPFTFYRGTVLIMTNDLATTPVTGIPVQCVGDAHIGNFGIFRSPSARLVFDINDFDETATGPWEWDLKRLAVSVEICGRANKIKEKDIRAAVLQCTREYRERIKWFSEMDYLDAWYEHLDVEETLDRFETNAGGKRNGTLRQAAMKALLKDNDAAAAKLCRFKDGKLRFRSNPPELVPINELGGYADLDALQARLDTLFENYRHSLYEDRRWVFDHFRYQDAARKVVGVGSVGQRAWASVWIARDINDPMMIQMKEATYSVLEHYCGASPYATHGERVVQGQKLIQSTADVLLGWTSFLAEDGKKRDYYVRQLWNGKGSIDIDNLNATALSDLSRMCAWCLAHAHARTGDSIAIANYLGGSDEFDQAIASFAVSYAEQNDEDYAVFKKMIKKGELPCA
;
A
#
# COMPACT_ATOMS: atom_id res chain seq x y z
N MET A 1 -36.64 2.18 -0.49
CA MET A 1 -35.24 1.72 -0.37
C MET A 1 -34.55 2.72 0.52
N SER A 2 -34.23 2.36 1.77
CA SER A 2 -33.44 3.25 2.63
C SER A 2 -32.11 3.51 1.94
N GLU A 3 -31.70 4.77 1.85
CA GLU A 3 -30.30 5.12 1.61
C GLU A 3 -29.49 4.44 2.71
N ALA A 4 -28.88 3.29 2.42
CA ALA A 4 -27.83 2.76 3.25
C ALA A 4 -26.76 3.84 3.26
N ALA A 5 -26.51 4.45 4.42
CA ALA A 5 -25.46 5.43 4.56
C ALA A 5 -24.16 4.80 4.02
N ASP A 6 -23.48 5.50 3.12
CA ASP A 6 -22.19 5.05 2.59
C ASP A 6 -21.17 5.10 3.73
N HIS A 7 -21.07 4.00 4.49
CA HIS A 7 -20.21 3.87 5.67
C HIS A 7 -18.72 3.76 5.33
N LEU A 8 -18.37 3.95 4.06
CA LEU A 8 -16.99 4.12 3.62
C LEU A 8 -16.65 5.58 3.33
N SER A 9 -17.65 6.47 3.36
CA SER A 9 -17.41 7.90 3.30
C SER A 9 -16.69 8.41 4.56
N PRO A 10 -15.87 9.46 4.42
CA PRO A 10 -15.21 10.08 5.57
C PRO A 10 -16.20 10.47 6.67
N SER A 11 -15.89 10.13 7.92
CA SER A 11 -16.75 10.50 9.05
C SER A 11 -16.46 11.94 9.49
N ALA A 12 -17.51 12.74 9.68
CA ALA A 12 -17.41 14.06 10.31
C ALA A 12 -17.09 13.97 11.81
N ASN A 13 -17.38 12.82 12.44
CA ASN A 13 -17.07 12.52 13.84
C ASN A 13 -16.33 11.18 13.89
N PRO A 14 -15.03 11.16 13.55
CA PRO A 14 -14.28 9.91 13.52
C PRO A 14 -14.14 9.32 14.93
N PRO A 15 -14.24 7.98 15.08
CA PRO A 15 -14.04 7.30 16.37
C PRO A 15 -12.63 7.49 16.93
N VAL A 16 -11.64 7.76 16.08
CA VAL A 16 -10.27 8.05 16.48
C VAL A 16 -9.90 9.49 16.14
N ASP A 17 -9.81 10.32 17.18
CA ASP A 17 -9.35 11.70 17.06
C ASP A 17 -7.81 11.78 17.13
N VAL A 18 -7.19 11.93 15.96
CA VAL A 18 -5.76 12.24 15.81
C VAL A 18 -5.48 13.75 15.66
N SER A 19 -6.53 14.57 15.53
CA SER A 19 -6.42 16.02 15.35
C SER A 19 -6.11 16.76 16.66
N SER A 20 -6.48 16.17 17.80
CA SER A 20 -6.16 16.68 19.14
C SER A 20 -4.66 16.71 19.48
N TRP A 21 -3.81 16.04 18.70
CA TRP A 21 -2.38 15.98 18.99
C TRP A 21 -1.67 17.29 18.65
N GLU A 22 -1.22 17.99 19.67
CA GLU A 22 -0.40 19.17 19.53
C GLU A 22 1.10 18.82 19.56
N ARG A 23 1.73 18.80 18.38
CA ARG A 23 3.19 18.69 18.30
C ARG A 23 3.85 19.91 18.95
N LYS A 24 4.63 19.66 20.01
CA LYS A 24 5.41 20.71 20.68
C LYS A 24 6.58 21.14 19.79
N SER A 25 6.99 22.41 19.88
CA SER A 25 8.10 22.97 19.09
C SER A 25 9.45 22.38 19.51
N GLU A 26 9.72 22.37 20.82
CA GLU A 26 11.00 21.96 21.38
C GLU A 26 11.14 20.44 21.53
N PRO A 27 12.31 19.84 21.20
CA PRO A 27 12.55 18.40 21.36
C PRO A 27 12.22 17.84 22.75
N ARG A 28 12.56 18.58 23.82
CA ARG A 28 12.22 18.19 25.20
C ARG A 28 10.71 18.15 25.44
N GLY A 29 9.96 19.06 24.85
CA GLY A 29 8.50 19.08 24.94
C GLY A 29 7.87 17.89 24.22
N ARG A 30 8.37 17.56 23.03
CA ARG A 30 7.94 16.39 22.23
C ARG A 30 8.23 15.08 22.96
N SER A 31 9.42 14.95 23.54
CA SER A 31 9.80 13.80 24.37
C SER A 31 8.84 13.60 25.56
N ARG A 32 8.56 14.66 26.32
CA ARG A 32 7.59 14.62 27.44
C ARG A 32 6.18 14.25 26.98
N ALA A 33 5.73 14.77 25.84
CA ALA A 33 4.43 14.43 25.26
C ALA A 33 4.34 12.94 24.89
N GLY A 34 5.40 12.38 24.28
CA GLY A 34 5.50 10.95 23.99
C GLY A 34 5.41 10.07 25.24
N ILE A 35 6.13 10.43 26.30
CA ILE A 35 6.06 9.72 27.59
C ILE A 35 4.65 9.83 28.20
N ALA A 36 4.05 11.02 28.17
CA ALA A 36 2.71 11.26 28.70
C ALA A 36 1.62 10.45 27.98
N ALA A 37 1.80 10.15 26.69
CA ALA A 37 0.86 9.34 25.92
C ALA A 37 0.68 7.91 26.48
N ARG A 38 1.64 7.40 27.27
CA ARG A 38 1.50 6.10 27.98
C ARG A 38 0.36 6.07 29.00
N ALA A 39 -0.08 7.23 29.50
CA ALA A 39 -1.25 7.27 30.38
C ALA A 39 -2.55 6.92 29.64
N LYS A 40 -2.64 7.26 28.34
CA LYS A 40 -3.78 6.95 27.47
C LYS A 40 -3.67 5.54 26.88
N ALA A 41 -2.47 5.16 26.45
CA ALA A 41 -2.19 3.86 25.85
C ALA A 41 -0.91 3.25 26.46
N PRO A 42 -0.99 2.55 27.60
CA PRO A 42 0.16 1.82 28.17
C PRO A 42 0.75 0.82 27.16
N LEU A 43 2.06 0.52 27.24
CA LEU A 43 2.73 -0.32 26.23
C LEU A 43 2.13 -1.72 26.16
N GLU A 44 1.83 -2.28 27.32
CA GLU A 44 1.19 -3.58 27.53
C GLU A 44 -0.26 -3.63 27.02
N SER A 45 -0.94 -2.47 26.93
CA SER A 45 -2.34 -2.40 26.45
C SER A 45 -2.47 -2.76 24.96
N HIS A 46 -1.35 -2.85 24.24
CA HIS A 46 -1.32 -3.28 22.85
C HIS A 46 -1.33 -4.80 22.68
N ALA A 47 -1.20 -5.60 23.74
CA ALA A 47 -0.73 -6.98 23.66
C ALA A 47 -1.71 -8.04 23.14
N VAL A 48 -3.02 -7.84 23.28
CA VAL A 48 -3.98 -8.91 22.94
C VAL A 48 -5.20 -8.30 22.25
N TRP A 49 -5.49 -8.81 21.05
CA TRP A 49 -6.77 -8.56 20.40
C TRP A 49 -7.87 -9.37 21.09
N GLN A 50 -8.98 -8.70 21.39
CA GLN A 50 -10.19 -9.36 21.87
C GLN A 50 -11.38 -8.80 21.09
N VAL A 51 -12.24 -9.71 20.62
CA VAL A 51 -13.50 -9.35 19.95
C VAL A 51 -14.34 -8.49 20.88
N GLN A 52 -14.66 -7.28 20.42
CA GLN A 52 -15.52 -6.37 21.15
C GLN A 52 -17.00 -6.71 20.93
N SER A 53 -17.82 -6.45 21.95
CA SER A 53 -19.27 -6.50 21.78
C SER A 53 -19.72 -5.52 20.70
N GLY A 54 -20.55 -5.96 19.76
CA GLY A 54 -20.97 -5.13 18.62
C GLY A 54 -19.93 -5.00 17.51
N ARG A 55 -18.86 -5.80 17.50
CA ARG A 55 -17.98 -5.94 16.33
C ARG A 55 -18.82 -6.22 15.08
N ARG A 56 -18.63 -5.42 14.04
CA ARG A 56 -19.31 -5.59 12.74
C ARG A 56 -18.88 -6.90 12.09
N GLU A 57 -19.81 -7.54 11.39
CA GLU A 57 -19.51 -8.80 10.71
C GLU A 57 -18.49 -8.58 9.58
N ALA A 58 -17.42 -9.36 9.60
CA ALA A 58 -16.34 -9.34 8.62
C ALA A 58 -16.83 -9.40 7.16
N ILE A 59 -17.85 -10.24 6.90
CA ILE A 59 -18.41 -10.41 5.57
C ILE A 59 -19.28 -9.23 5.16
N GLY A 60 -20.07 -8.66 6.07
CA GLY A 60 -20.83 -7.44 5.80
C GLY A 60 -19.92 -6.29 5.37
N LEU A 61 -18.80 -6.09 6.09
CA LEU A 61 -17.76 -5.11 5.70
C LEU A 61 -17.19 -5.39 4.30
N LEU A 62 -16.95 -6.66 3.97
CA LEU A 62 -16.40 -7.06 2.66
C LEU A 62 -17.39 -6.81 1.51
N GLU A 63 -18.68 -7.05 1.75
CA GLU A 63 -19.76 -6.80 0.79
C GLU A 63 -19.98 -5.30 0.56
N GLU A 64 -19.99 -4.50 1.63
CA GLU A 64 -20.03 -3.03 1.55
C GLU A 64 -18.88 -2.49 0.71
N GLN A 65 -17.65 -2.95 0.94
CA GLN A 65 -16.49 -2.57 0.14
C GLN A 65 -16.58 -3.06 -1.32
N SER A 66 -17.35 -4.12 -1.60
CA SER A 66 -17.55 -4.64 -2.96
C SER A 66 -18.63 -3.87 -3.72
N ALA A 67 -19.56 -3.20 -3.04
CA ALA A 67 -20.67 -2.48 -3.66
C ALA A 67 -20.23 -1.33 -4.59
N ILE A 68 -19.06 -0.73 -4.33
CA ILE A 68 -18.49 0.35 -5.16
C ILE A 68 -17.55 -0.14 -6.27
N ARG A 69 -17.27 -1.45 -6.34
CA ARG A 69 -16.35 -2.06 -7.31
C ARG A 69 -17.07 -2.41 -8.61
N VAL A 70 -16.30 -2.66 -9.67
CA VAL A 70 -16.79 -3.18 -10.95
C VAL A 70 -17.41 -4.57 -10.72
N PRO A 71 -18.74 -4.74 -10.91
CA PRO A 71 -19.44 -5.97 -10.51
C PRO A 71 -18.87 -7.25 -11.10
N ASP A 72 -18.53 -7.24 -12.39
CA ASP A 72 -18.00 -8.40 -13.12
C ASP A 72 -16.65 -8.92 -12.57
N LEU A 73 -15.94 -8.10 -11.80
CA LEU A 73 -14.65 -8.45 -11.21
C LEU A 73 -14.77 -8.95 -9.76
N ILE A 74 -15.95 -8.83 -9.12
CA ILE A 74 -16.17 -9.31 -7.75
C ILE A 74 -15.93 -10.83 -7.64
N PRO A 75 -16.45 -11.70 -8.54
CA PRO A 75 -16.16 -13.13 -8.48
C PRO A 75 -14.67 -13.46 -8.56
N LEU A 76 -13.92 -12.72 -9.39
CA LEU A 76 -12.47 -12.87 -9.53
C LEU A 76 -11.73 -12.40 -8.27
N ARG A 77 -12.19 -11.30 -7.64
CA ARG A 77 -11.65 -10.80 -6.38
C ARG A 77 -11.75 -11.86 -5.30
N TYR A 78 -12.95 -12.41 -5.09
CA TYR A 78 -13.18 -13.41 -4.06
C TYR A 78 -12.41 -14.70 -4.34
N LYS A 79 -12.30 -15.11 -5.62
CA LYS A 79 -11.41 -16.22 -6.03
C LYS A 79 -9.97 -15.99 -5.59
N ARG A 80 -9.38 -14.82 -5.90
CA ARG A 80 -7.99 -14.49 -5.51
C ARG A 80 -7.80 -14.38 -4.01
N MET A 81 -8.77 -13.83 -3.28
CA MET A 81 -8.75 -13.77 -1.80
C MET A 81 -8.89 -15.15 -1.16
N SER A 82 -9.56 -16.10 -1.83
CA SER A 82 -9.80 -17.45 -1.31
C SER A 82 -8.60 -18.40 -1.41
N ALA A 83 -7.45 -17.92 -1.92
CA ALA A 83 -6.27 -18.72 -2.16
C ALA A 83 -5.55 -19.10 -0.85
N SER A 84 -5.45 -18.18 0.10
CA SER A 84 -4.85 -18.39 1.42
C SER A 84 -5.34 -17.36 2.45
N PRO A 85 -5.19 -17.65 3.78
CA PRO A 85 -5.45 -16.66 4.82
C PRO A 85 -4.67 -15.36 4.64
N PHE A 86 -3.45 -15.45 4.11
CA PHE A 86 -2.62 -14.28 3.82
C PHE A 86 -3.17 -13.44 2.65
N THR A 87 -3.64 -14.06 1.56
CA THR A 87 -4.29 -13.33 0.47
C THR A 87 -5.61 -12.71 0.89
N PHE A 88 -6.34 -13.34 1.81
CA PHE A 88 -7.54 -12.79 2.42
C PHE A 88 -7.20 -11.54 3.24
N TYR A 89 -6.25 -11.62 4.17
CA TYR A 89 -5.77 -10.51 5.00
C TYR A 89 -5.38 -9.26 4.20
N ARG A 90 -4.70 -9.46 3.06
CA ARG A 90 -4.35 -8.40 2.10
C ARG A 90 -5.55 -7.79 1.39
N GLY A 91 -6.60 -8.57 1.19
CA GLY A 91 -7.83 -8.14 0.53
C GLY A 91 -8.83 -7.44 1.45
N THR A 92 -8.56 -7.41 2.76
CA THR A 92 -9.52 -7.03 3.82
C THR A 92 -8.99 -5.95 4.78
N VAL A 93 -8.30 -4.93 4.26
CA VAL A 93 -7.79 -3.80 5.07
C VAL A 93 -8.87 -3.25 6.02
N LEU A 94 -10.08 -3.03 5.48
CA LEU A 94 -11.24 -2.52 6.21
C LEU A 94 -11.61 -3.32 7.48
N ILE A 95 -11.50 -4.65 7.46
CA ILE A 95 -11.86 -5.49 8.62
C ILE A 95 -10.95 -5.15 9.80
N MET A 96 -9.64 -5.10 9.54
CA MET A 96 -8.68 -4.76 10.60
C MET A 96 -8.76 -3.30 11.01
N THR A 97 -9.00 -2.37 10.08
CA THR A 97 -9.20 -0.96 10.46
C THR A 97 -10.42 -0.80 11.37
N ASN A 98 -11.53 -1.49 11.09
CA ASN A 98 -12.70 -1.52 11.96
C ASN A 98 -12.36 -2.02 13.37
N ASP A 99 -11.60 -3.11 13.45
CA ASP A 99 -11.21 -3.72 14.72
C ASP A 99 -10.24 -2.80 15.50
N LEU A 100 -9.24 -2.24 14.81
CA LEU A 100 -8.24 -1.34 15.37
C LEU A 100 -8.82 -0.02 15.90
N ALA A 101 -9.96 0.44 15.36
CA ALA A 101 -10.71 1.60 15.87
C ALA A 101 -11.14 1.46 17.33
N THR A 102 -11.20 0.23 17.85
CA THR A 102 -11.54 -0.05 19.25
C THR A 102 -10.30 -0.26 20.15
N THR A 103 -9.10 -0.25 19.57
CA THR A 103 -7.86 -0.51 20.32
C THR A 103 -7.23 0.78 20.87
N PRO A 104 -6.40 0.68 21.94
CA PRO A 104 -5.67 1.84 22.45
C PRO A 104 -4.79 2.49 21.38
N VAL A 105 -4.83 3.82 21.34
CA VAL A 105 -4.00 4.66 20.48
C VAL A 105 -3.44 5.84 21.26
N THR A 106 -2.18 6.17 21.03
CA THR A 106 -1.51 7.34 21.59
C THR A 106 -2.14 8.64 21.10
N GLY A 107 -2.71 8.63 19.89
CA GLY A 107 -3.23 9.80 19.20
C GLY A 107 -2.16 10.56 18.41
N ILE A 108 -0.90 10.10 18.37
CA ILE A 108 0.16 10.72 17.58
C ILE A 108 -0.11 10.46 16.08
N PRO A 109 -0.39 11.48 15.25
CA PRO A 109 -0.66 11.28 13.84
C PRO A 109 0.62 11.03 13.04
N VAL A 110 0.50 10.17 12.03
CA VAL A 110 1.41 10.03 10.90
C VAL A 110 0.59 10.04 9.61
N GLN A 111 1.25 10.21 8.46
CA GLN A 111 0.66 9.75 7.22
C GLN A 111 0.79 8.23 7.19
N CYS A 112 -0.28 7.51 7.50
CA CYS A 112 -0.28 6.05 7.48
C CYS A 112 -0.14 5.52 6.06
N VAL A 113 0.49 4.37 5.93
CA VAL A 113 0.40 3.51 4.74
C VAL A 113 -1.02 2.97 4.59
N GLY A 114 -1.67 2.63 5.71
CA GLY A 114 -3.02 2.06 5.79
C GLY A 114 -3.03 0.56 5.52
N ASP A 115 -2.32 0.12 4.47
CA ASP A 115 -2.12 -1.29 4.13
C ASP A 115 -0.67 -1.77 4.35
N ALA A 116 -0.07 -1.43 5.50
CA ALA A 116 1.28 -1.86 5.86
C ALA A 116 1.33 -3.38 6.13
N HIS A 117 1.71 -4.18 5.14
CA HIS A 117 1.90 -5.62 5.27
C HIS A 117 3.17 -6.08 4.53
N ILE A 118 3.76 -7.22 4.88
CA ILE A 118 5.08 -7.68 4.38
C ILE A 118 5.18 -7.81 2.84
N GLY A 119 4.04 -7.97 2.16
CA GLY A 119 3.94 -8.01 0.70
C GLY A 119 3.68 -6.66 0.03
N ASN A 120 3.52 -5.59 0.80
CA ASN A 120 3.36 -4.21 0.34
C ASN A 120 4.70 -3.45 0.32
N PHE A 121 5.82 -4.15 0.48
CA PHE A 121 7.15 -3.59 0.33
C PHE A 121 7.88 -4.32 -0.79
N GLY A 122 8.82 -3.64 -1.45
CA GLY A 122 9.41 -4.15 -2.67
C GLY A 122 10.54 -3.27 -3.17
N ILE A 123 11.11 -3.73 -4.28
CA ILE A 123 12.29 -3.09 -4.87
C ILE A 123 11.84 -2.23 -6.05
N PHE A 124 12.40 -1.02 -6.13
CA PHE A 124 12.16 -0.07 -7.21
C PHE A 124 13.44 0.59 -7.68
N ARG A 125 13.40 1.11 -8.90
CA ARG A 125 14.49 1.94 -9.42
C ARG A 125 14.21 3.41 -9.08
N SER A 126 15.15 4.07 -8.41
CA SER A 126 15.12 5.51 -8.17
C SER A 126 15.35 6.30 -9.48
N PRO A 127 15.02 7.60 -9.51
CA PRO A 127 15.39 8.48 -10.63
C PRO A 127 16.91 8.54 -10.89
N SER A 128 17.74 8.27 -9.87
CA SER A 128 19.21 8.16 -10.00
C SER A 128 19.68 6.76 -10.41
N ALA A 129 18.76 5.91 -10.89
CA ALA A 129 18.98 4.55 -11.36
C ALA A 129 19.46 3.52 -10.32
N ARG A 130 19.44 3.86 -9.02
CA ARG A 130 19.75 2.93 -7.90
C ARG A 130 18.53 2.09 -7.54
N LEU A 131 18.76 0.89 -7.00
CA LEU A 131 17.68 0.06 -6.45
C LEU A 131 17.44 0.40 -4.99
N VAL A 132 16.21 0.77 -4.68
CA VAL A 132 15.77 1.03 -3.30
C VAL A 132 14.70 0.05 -2.88
N PHE A 133 14.66 -0.28 -1.59
CA PHE A 133 13.56 -1.02 -0.99
C PHE A 133 12.61 -0.06 -0.28
N ASP A 134 11.32 -0.11 -0.63
CA ASP A 134 10.33 0.80 -0.08
C ASP A 134 8.89 0.25 -0.19
N ILE A 135 7.91 1.04 0.25
CA ILE A 135 6.47 0.77 0.18
C ILE A 135 5.99 0.75 -1.28
N ASN A 136 5.05 -0.15 -1.61
CA ASN A 136 4.62 -0.44 -2.99
C ASN A 136 3.24 0.09 -3.39
N ASP A 137 2.31 0.17 -2.44
CA ASP A 137 0.90 0.48 -2.64
C ASP A 137 0.45 1.49 -1.57
N PHE A 138 -0.31 2.48 -2.03
CA PHE A 138 -0.64 3.70 -1.32
C PHE A 138 -2.15 4.00 -1.40
N ASP A 139 -2.96 3.08 -1.92
CA ASP A 139 -4.41 3.29 -2.07
C ASP A 139 -5.07 3.74 -0.76
N GLU A 140 -4.64 3.18 0.37
CA GLU A 140 -5.22 3.42 1.70
C GLU A 140 -4.51 4.53 2.49
N THR A 141 -3.53 5.24 1.90
CA THR A 141 -2.74 6.22 2.66
C THR A 141 -3.58 7.42 3.13
N ALA A 142 -3.59 7.68 4.43
CA ALA A 142 -4.26 8.84 5.01
C ALA A 142 -3.66 9.16 6.38
N THR A 143 -4.05 10.27 7.00
CA THR A 143 -3.64 10.56 8.38
C THR A 143 -4.28 9.56 9.34
N GLY A 144 -3.47 8.98 10.23
CA GLY A 144 -3.94 8.00 11.21
C GLY A 144 -2.91 7.75 12.32
N PRO A 145 -3.28 6.92 13.31
CA PRO A 145 -2.39 6.54 14.40
C PRO A 145 -1.31 5.55 13.91
N TRP A 146 -0.04 5.84 14.20
CA TRP A 146 1.12 5.06 13.73
C TRP A 146 1.09 3.59 14.18
N GLU A 147 0.41 3.28 15.28
CA GLU A 147 0.28 1.93 15.83
C GLU A 147 -0.46 0.99 14.88
N TRP A 148 -1.36 1.52 14.05
CA TRP A 148 -2.18 0.70 13.16
C TRP A 148 -1.36 0.07 12.06
N ASP A 149 -0.48 0.83 11.42
CA ASP A 149 0.42 0.29 10.40
C ASP A 149 1.38 -0.74 10.99
N LEU A 150 1.94 -0.48 12.18
CA LEU A 150 2.86 -1.42 12.81
C LEU A 150 2.18 -2.72 13.23
N LYS A 151 0.98 -2.63 13.82
CA LYS A 151 0.15 -3.80 14.14
C LYS A 151 -0.19 -4.59 12.87
N ARG A 152 -0.59 -3.90 11.80
CA ARG A 152 -0.92 -4.54 10.52
C ARG A 152 0.30 -5.25 9.91
N LEU A 153 1.49 -4.64 10.00
CA LEU A 153 2.73 -5.23 9.53
C LEU A 153 3.10 -6.47 10.35
N ALA A 154 3.10 -6.37 11.68
CA ALA A 154 3.43 -7.48 12.58
C ALA A 154 2.51 -8.69 12.40
N VAL A 155 1.20 -8.47 12.31
CA VAL A 155 0.22 -9.53 12.01
C VAL A 155 0.51 -10.19 10.66
N SER A 156 0.89 -9.41 9.64
CA SER A 156 1.21 -9.98 8.34
C SER A 156 2.44 -10.89 8.36
N VAL A 157 3.43 -10.61 9.22
CA VAL A 157 4.61 -11.45 9.42
C VAL A 157 4.21 -12.78 10.06
N GLU A 158 3.35 -12.75 11.07
CA GLU A 158 2.78 -13.94 11.71
C GLU A 158 2.02 -14.82 10.70
N ILE A 159 1.06 -14.24 9.97
CA ILE A 159 0.26 -14.97 8.97
C ILE A 159 1.15 -15.52 7.84
N CYS A 160 2.13 -14.76 7.37
CA CYS A 160 3.07 -15.19 6.34
C CYS A 160 3.93 -16.37 6.84
N GLY A 161 4.40 -16.33 8.08
CA GLY A 161 5.16 -17.41 8.71
C GLY A 161 4.35 -18.70 8.81
N ARG A 162 3.09 -18.60 9.25
CA ARG A 162 2.15 -19.74 9.33
C ARG A 162 1.90 -20.34 7.94
N ALA A 163 1.67 -19.51 6.92
CA ALA A 163 1.44 -19.95 5.55
C ALA A 163 2.64 -20.72 4.98
N ASN A 164 3.86 -20.32 5.33
CA ASN A 164 5.12 -20.99 4.95
C ASN A 164 5.48 -22.19 5.85
N LYS A 165 4.63 -22.57 6.81
CA LYS A 165 4.86 -23.66 7.77
C LYS A 165 6.17 -23.51 8.55
N ILE A 166 6.57 -22.26 8.82
CA ILE A 166 7.72 -21.96 9.67
C ILE A 166 7.36 -22.32 11.13
N LYS A 167 8.35 -22.75 11.93
CA LYS A 167 8.11 -23.11 13.33
C LYS A 167 7.66 -21.87 14.12
N GLU A 168 6.66 -22.03 14.98
CA GLU A 168 6.08 -20.95 15.79
C GLU A 168 7.13 -20.09 16.53
N LYS A 169 8.14 -20.73 17.13
CA LYS A 169 9.26 -20.02 17.79
C LYS A 169 9.99 -19.06 16.83
N ASP A 170 10.21 -19.48 15.58
CA ASP A 170 10.93 -18.70 14.59
C ASP A 170 10.04 -17.58 14.02
N ILE A 171 8.73 -17.82 13.89
CA ILE A 171 7.76 -16.78 13.52
C ILE A 171 7.70 -15.70 14.61
N ARG A 172 7.54 -16.10 15.88
CA ARG A 172 7.55 -15.16 17.01
C ARG A 172 8.85 -14.35 17.04
N ALA A 173 9.99 -14.99 16.81
CA ALA A 173 11.27 -14.30 16.71
C ALA A 173 11.28 -13.25 15.57
N ALA A 174 10.75 -13.58 14.39
CA ALA A 174 10.64 -12.64 13.28
C ALA A 174 9.74 -11.43 13.61
N VAL A 175 8.60 -11.64 14.27
CA VAL A 175 7.70 -10.55 14.71
C VAL A 175 8.36 -9.65 15.75
N LEU A 176 9.09 -10.23 16.72
CA LEU A 176 9.87 -9.47 17.70
C LEU A 176 10.95 -8.64 17.03
N GLN A 177 11.70 -9.21 16.08
CA GLN A 177 12.73 -8.50 15.33
C GLN A 177 12.15 -7.40 14.45
N CYS A 178 10.97 -7.63 13.83
CA CYS A 178 10.24 -6.62 13.08
C CYS A 178 9.89 -5.40 13.96
N THR A 179 9.29 -5.65 15.13
CA THR A 179 8.85 -4.57 16.03
C THR A 179 10.05 -3.84 16.64
N ARG A 180 11.07 -4.59 17.05
CA ARG A 180 12.32 -4.04 17.55
C ARG A 180 13.01 -3.15 16.52
N GLU A 181 13.11 -3.59 15.27
CA GLU A 181 13.73 -2.80 14.20
C GLU A 181 12.94 -1.49 13.99
N TYR A 182 11.60 -1.52 13.99
CA TYR A 182 10.80 -0.29 13.94
C TYR A 182 11.13 0.65 15.11
N ARG A 183 11.16 0.15 16.34
CA ARG A 183 11.45 0.92 17.56
C ARG A 183 12.86 1.53 17.55
N GLU A 184 13.86 0.75 17.18
CA GLU A 184 15.24 1.23 17.11
C GLU A 184 15.42 2.25 15.97
N ARG A 185 14.73 2.06 14.83
CA ARG A 185 14.82 2.99 13.70
C ARG A 185 14.09 4.29 13.92
N ILE A 186 12.88 4.28 14.47
CA ILE A 186 12.19 5.54 14.80
C ILE A 186 12.98 6.34 15.84
N LYS A 187 13.66 5.66 16.78
CA LYS A 187 14.59 6.29 17.71
C LYS A 187 15.78 6.91 17.00
N TRP A 188 16.44 6.17 16.12
CA TRP A 188 17.55 6.69 15.31
C TRP A 188 17.15 7.90 14.46
N PHE A 189 16.04 7.81 13.72
CA PHE A 189 15.51 8.94 12.94
C PHE A 189 15.12 10.15 13.80
N SER A 190 14.71 9.94 15.05
CA SER A 190 14.39 11.04 15.97
C SER A 190 15.61 11.86 16.41
N GLU A 191 16.82 11.35 16.20
CA GLU A 191 18.09 11.96 16.57
C GLU A 191 18.83 12.57 15.37
N MET A 192 18.33 12.34 14.15
CA MET A 192 18.90 12.90 12.92
C MET A 192 18.41 14.33 12.67
N ASP A 193 19.20 15.07 11.91
CA ASP A 193 18.73 16.31 11.30
C ASP A 193 17.57 16.02 10.34
N TYR A 194 16.63 16.96 10.24
CA TYR A 194 15.37 16.71 9.54
C TYR A 194 15.55 16.35 8.06
N LEU A 195 16.47 17.05 7.37
CA LEU A 195 16.74 16.75 5.95
C LEU A 195 17.48 15.43 5.77
N ASP A 196 18.38 15.06 6.69
CA ASP A 196 19.07 13.78 6.63
C ASP A 196 18.06 12.64 6.79
N ALA A 197 17.17 12.74 7.79
CA ALA A 197 16.09 11.77 7.96
C ALA A 197 15.16 11.73 6.73
N TRP A 198 14.91 12.86 6.07
CA TRP A 198 14.07 12.94 4.89
C TRP A 198 14.65 12.21 3.68
N TYR A 199 15.97 12.32 3.45
CA TYR A 199 16.65 11.74 2.30
C TYR A 199 17.24 10.34 2.54
N GLU A 200 17.22 9.87 3.78
CA GLU A 200 17.61 8.50 4.10
C GLU A 200 16.81 7.49 3.27
N HIS A 201 17.45 6.40 2.85
CA HIS A 201 16.80 5.35 2.06
C HIS A 201 17.52 4.03 2.22
N LEU A 202 16.79 2.94 2.05
CA LEU A 202 17.36 1.60 2.06
C LEU A 202 17.85 1.26 0.65
N ASP A 203 19.16 1.45 0.40
CA ASP A 203 19.82 0.97 -0.81
C ASP A 203 19.91 -0.56 -0.77
N VAL A 204 19.36 -1.22 -1.78
CA VAL A 204 19.26 -2.68 -1.85
C VAL A 204 20.63 -3.32 -1.99
N GLU A 205 21.54 -2.73 -2.76
CA GLU A 205 22.86 -3.32 -3.01
C GLU A 205 23.69 -3.31 -1.72
N GLU A 206 23.75 -2.15 -1.06
CA GLU A 206 24.45 -2.01 0.23
C GLU A 206 23.83 -2.92 1.31
N THR A 207 22.50 -3.00 1.33
CA THR A 207 21.78 -3.80 2.34
C THR A 207 21.98 -5.30 2.13
N LEU A 208 21.95 -5.77 0.88
CA LEU A 208 22.29 -7.15 0.54
C LEU A 208 23.72 -7.50 0.98
N ASP A 209 24.68 -6.61 0.73
CA ASP A 209 26.08 -6.84 1.11
C ASP A 209 26.28 -6.87 2.64
N ARG A 210 25.58 -5.98 3.37
CA ARG A 210 25.62 -5.94 4.84
C ARG A 210 25.00 -7.18 5.48
N PHE A 211 23.89 -7.70 4.94
CA PHE A 211 23.25 -8.92 5.46
C PHE A 211 24.10 -10.18 5.18
N GLU A 212 24.81 -10.21 4.05
CA GLU A 212 25.69 -11.33 3.70
C GLU A 212 26.95 -11.41 4.56
N THR A 213 27.45 -10.26 5.01
CA THR A 213 28.64 -10.17 5.86
C THR A 213 28.36 -10.56 7.31
N ASN A 214 27.15 -10.31 7.82
CA ASN A 214 26.79 -10.55 9.22
C ASN A 214 26.25 -11.96 9.53
N ALA A 215 25.85 -12.75 8.52
CA ALA A 215 25.19 -14.06 8.69
C ALA A 215 26.06 -15.28 8.31
N GLY A 216 27.39 -15.20 8.48
CA GLY A 216 28.29 -16.35 8.26
C GLY A 216 28.26 -16.94 6.84
N GLY A 217 27.93 -16.13 5.82
CA GLY A 217 28.01 -16.50 4.41
C GLY A 217 26.79 -17.20 3.80
N LYS A 218 25.67 -17.39 4.51
CA LYS A 218 24.45 -17.92 3.88
C LYS A 218 23.69 -16.81 3.13
N ARG A 219 23.80 -16.84 1.81
CA ARG A 219 23.15 -15.89 0.88
C ARG A 219 21.62 -15.91 1.01
N ASN A 220 20.99 -14.74 1.13
CA ASN A 220 19.55 -14.59 0.98
C ASN A 220 19.18 -14.57 -0.52
N GLY A 221 19.05 -15.76 -1.11
CA GLY A 221 18.79 -15.93 -2.54
C GLY A 221 17.50 -15.26 -3.02
N THR A 222 16.48 -15.16 -2.16
CA THR A 222 15.16 -14.61 -2.50
C THR A 222 15.24 -13.10 -2.78
N LEU A 223 15.92 -12.33 -1.91
CA LEU A 223 16.08 -10.88 -2.10
C LEU A 223 16.92 -10.56 -3.35
N ARG A 224 18.03 -11.29 -3.56
CA ARG A 224 18.85 -11.13 -4.78
C ARG A 224 18.07 -11.41 -6.06
N GLN A 225 17.28 -12.47 -6.08
CA GLN A 225 16.43 -12.76 -7.24
C GLN A 225 15.38 -11.66 -7.48
N ALA A 226 14.80 -11.10 -6.42
CA ALA A 226 13.88 -9.97 -6.53
C ALA A 226 14.58 -8.73 -7.11
N ALA A 227 15.80 -8.42 -6.66
CA ALA A 227 16.62 -7.32 -7.18
C ALA A 227 16.97 -7.51 -8.66
N MET A 228 17.40 -8.72 -9.07
CA MET A 228 17.68 -9.01 -10.48
C MET A 228 16.42 -8.88 -11.36
N LYS A 229 15.26 -9.35 -10.87
CA LYS A 229 13.98 -9.20 -11.58
C LYS A 229 13.55 -7.74 -11.68
N ALA A 230 13.81 -6.93 -10.65
CA ALA A 230 13.55 -5.49 -10.64
C ALA A 230 14.31 -4.79 -11.77
N LEU A 231 15.58 -5.12 -11.98
CA LEU A 231 16.40 -4.49 -13.04
C LEU A 231 15.82 -4.67 -14.45
N LEU A 232 15.12 -5.78 -14.69
CA LEU A 232 14.53 -6.15 -15.99
C LEU A 232 13.09 -5.64 -16.20
N LYS A 233 12.53 -4.90 -15.23
CA LYS A 233 11.14 -4.43 -15.22
C LYS A 233 11.03 -2.96 -15.62
N ASP A 234 11.30 -2.65 -16.88
CA ASP A 234 11.25 -1.28 -17.43
C ASP A 234 10.12 -1.09 -18.47
N ASN A 235 10.07 0.10 -19.06
CA ASN A 235 9.08 0.45 -20.08
C ASN A 235 9.22 -0.38 -21.36
N ASP A 236 10.45 -0.70 -21.78
CA ASP A 236 10.73 -1.53 -22.95
C ASP A 236 10.19 -2.95 -22.76
N ALA A 237 10.51 -3.58 -21.62
CA ALA A 237 10.03 -4.90 -21.29
C ALA A 237 8.49 -4.93 -21.15
N ALA A 238 7.90 -3.87 -20.60
CA ALA A 238 6.45 -3.73 -20.49
C ALA A 238 5.78 -3.63 -21.87
N ALA A 239 6.29 -2.76 -22.75
CA ALA A 239 5.78 -2.59 -24.11
C ALA A 239 5.94 -3.88 -24.93
N ALA A 240 7.10 -4.53 -24.88
CA ALA A 240 7.35 -5.79 -25.56
C ALA A 240 6.38 -6.91 -25.11
N LYS A 241 6.06 -6.96 -23.80
CA LYS A 241 5.16 -7.96 -23.24
C LYS A 241 3.69 -7.68 -23.57
N LEU A 242 3.25 -6.43 -23.44
CA LEU A 242 1.83 -6.07 -23.45
C LEU A 242 1.33 -5.57 -24.80
N CYS A 243 2.23 -5.13 -25.67
CA CYS A 243 1.88 -4.53 -26.95
C CYS A 243 2.34 -5.39 -28.14
N ARG A 244 1.82 -5.03 -29.30
CA ARG A 244 2.27 -5.47 -30.63
C ARG A 244 2.29 -4.24 -31.53
N PHE A 245 3.19 -4.21 -32.52
CA PHE A 245 3.18 -3.17 -33.53
C PHE A 245 2.13 -3.48 -34.60
N LYS A 246 1.21 -2.55 -34.86
CA LYS A 246 0.16 -2.69 -35.88
C LYS A 246 -0.23 -1.30 -36.42
N ASP A 247 -0.34 -1.18 -37.74
CA ASP A 247 -0.80 0.04 -38.44
C ASP A 247 0.00 1.30 -38.01
N GLY A 248 1.32 1.17 -37.91
CA GLY A 248 2.21 2.28 -37.56
C GLY A 248 2.23 2.68 -36.09
N LYS A 249 1.47 2.00 -35.21
CA LYS A 249 1.39 2.29 -33.77
C LYS A 249 1.67 1.06 -32.91
N LEU A 250 2.10 1.30 -31.67
CA LEU A 250 2.05 0.28 -30.62
C LEU A 250 0.60 0.10 -30.18
N ARG A 251 0.10 -1.14 -30.20
CA ARG A 251 -1.26 -1.50 -29.80
C ARG A 251 -1.24 -2.57 -28.72
N PHE A 252 -2.10 -2.46 -27.72
CA PHE A 252 -2.20 -3.49 -26.69
C PHE A 252 -2.66 -4.83 -27.28
N ARG A 253 -2.12 -5.92 -26.74
CA ARG A 253 -2.62 -7.28 -27.00
C ARG A 253 -3.92 -7.50 -26.21
N SER A 254 -4.85 -8.25 -26.79
CA SER A 254 -6.07 -8.67 -26.08
C SER A 254 -5.81 -9.93 -25.28
N ASN A 255 -6.15 -9.90 -23.99
CA ASN A 255 -6.13 -11.04 -23.08
C ASN A 255 -7.20 -10.88 -21.98
N PRO A 256 -8.50 -11.01 -22.30
CA PRO A 256 -9.57 -10.79 -21.34
C PRO A 256 -9.60 -11.87 -20.22
N PRO A 257 -9.99 -11.53 -18.98
CA PRO A 257 -10.32 -10.18 -18.50
C PRO A 257 -9.11 -9.35 -18.07
N GLU A 258 -7.89 -9.92 -18.05
CA GLU A 258 -6.68 -9.31 -17.48
C GLU A 258 -6.21 -8.05 -18.21
N LEU A 259 -6.37 -8.01 -19.54
CA LEU A 259 -6.01 -6.89 -20.40
C LEU A 259 -6.99 -6.80 -21.57
N VAL A 260 -7.78 -5.74 -21.62
CA VAL A 260 -8.77 -5.52 -22.68
C VAL A 260 -8.49 -4.17 -23.34
N PRO A 261 -8.02 -4.14 -24.60
CA PRO A 261 -7.81 -2.91 -25.37
C PRO A 261 -9.04 -2.01 -25.35
N ILE A 262 -8.84 -0.69 -25.33
CA ILE A 262 -9.93 0.27 -25.15
C ILE A 262 -10.97 0.21 -26.28
N ASN A 263 -10.54 -0.14 -27.49
CA ASN A 263 -11.40 -0.35 -28.66
C ASN A 263 -12.21 -1.66 -28.63
N GLU A 264 -11.93 -2.56 -27.69
CA GLU A 264 -12.69 -3.80 -27.47
C GLU A 264 -13.70 -3.65 -26.31
N LEU A 265 -13.72 -2.52 -25.61
CA LEU A 265 -14.66 -2.25 -24.52
C LEU A 265 -15.98 -1.71 -25.09
N GLY A 266 -17.09 -2.34 -24.72
CA GLY A 266 -18.43 -1.81 -25.01
C GLY A 266 -18.65 -0.46 -24.33
N GLY A 267 -19.28 0.48 -25.05
CA GLY A 267 -19.58 1.84 -24.56
C GLY A 267 -18.72 2.96 -25.18
N TYR A 268 -17.59 2.64 -25.82
CA TYR A 268 -16.71 3.62 -26.47
C TYR A 268 -16.80 3.58 -28.00
N ALA A 269 -18.01 3.39 -28.54
CA ALA A 269 -18.24 3.23 -29.98
C ALA A 269 -17.89 4.50 -30.79
N ASP A 270 -17.91 5.67 -30.15
CA ASP A 270 -17.46 6.93 -30.72
C ASP A 270 -15.99 7.19 -30.36
N LEU A 271 -15.11 7.00 -31.35
CA LEU A 271 -13.67 7.17 -31.21
C LEU A 271 -13.27 8.64 -30.99
N ASP A 272 -14.01 9.59 -31.56
CA ASP A 272 -13.69 11.03 -31.44
C ASP A 272 -14.06 11.53 -30.03
N ALA A 273 -15.23 11.12 -29.53
CA ALA A 273 -15.63 11.40 -28.15
C ALA A 273 -14.68 10.75 -27.12
N LEU A 274 -14.21 9.53 -27.41
CA LEU A 274 -13.20 8.88 -26.57
C LEU A 274 -11.88 9.66 -26.58
N GLN A 275 -11.41 10.10 -27.75
CA GLN A 275 -10.17 10.86 -27.87
C GLN A 275 -10.24 12.18 -27.10
N ALA A 276 -11.32 12.96 -27.26
CA ALA A 276 -11.50 14.22 -26.54
C ALA A 276 -11.51 14.05 -25.00
N ARG A 277 -12.08 12.93 -24.51
CA ARG A 277 -12.07 12.58 -23.08
C ARG A 277 -10.67 12.21 -22.60
N LEU A 278 -9.92 11.44 -23.39
CA LEU A 278 -8.53 11.11 -23.07
C LEU A 278 -7.67 12.38 -23.05
N ASP A 279 -7.84 13.28 -24.01
CA ASP A 279 -7.10 14.55 -24.06
C ASP A 279 -7.37 15.39 -22.81
N THR A 280 -8.65 15.53 -22.42
CA THR A 280 -9.04 16.24 -21.19
C THR A 280 -8.44 15.58 -19.94
N LEU A 281 -8.46 14.24 -19.88
CA LEU A 281 -7.92 13.48 -18.76
C LEU A 281 -6.41 13.70 -18.62
N PHE A 282 -5.68 13.64 -19.73
CA PHE A 282 -4.23 13.82 -19.75
C PHE A 282 -3.82 15.27 -19.54
N GLU A 283 -4.62 16.25 -19.96
CA GLU A 283 -4.39 17.67 -19.66
C GLU A 283 -4.55 17.96 -18.17
N ASN A 284 -5.59 17.42 -17.53
CA ASN A 284 -5.77 17.52 -16.08
C ASN A 284 -4.61 16.84 -15.33
N TYR A 285 -4.20 15.65 -15.79
CA TYR A 285 -3.02 14.97 -15.24
C TYR A 285 -1.75 15.82 -15.40
N ARG A 286 -1.52 16.39 -16.57
CA ARG A 286 -0.39 17.26 -16.85
C ARG A 286 -0.34 18.44 -15.87
N HIS A 287 -1.47 19.07 -15.57
CA HIS A 287 -1.55 20.14 -14.58
C HIS A 287 -1.19 19.71 -13.15
N SER A 288 -1.31 18.43 -12.79
CA SER A 288 -0.89 17.91 -11.49
C SER A 288 0.63 17.76 -11.32
N LEU A 289 1.39 17.80 -12.43
CA LEU A 289 2.84 17.65 -12.42
C LEU A 289 3.56 18.99 -12.17
N TYR A 290 4.78 18.93 -11.63
CA TYR A 290 5.70 20.08 -11.62
C TYR A 290 6.13 20.46 -13.04
N GLU A 291 6.53 21.72 -13.25
CA GLU A 291 6.82 22.28 -14.57
C GLU A 291 7.89 21.50 -15.35
N ASP A 292 8.98 21.13 -14.69
CA ASP A 292 10.06 20.30 -15.26
C ASP A 292 9.55 18.93 -15.73
N ARG A 293 8.62 18.33 -14.96
CA ARG A 293 8.00 17.03 -15.28
C ARG A 293 6.98 17.15 -16.41
N ARG A 294 6.27 18.28 -16.50
CA ARG A 294 5.38 18.59 -17.64
C ARG A 294 6.19 18.66 -18.93
N TRP A 295 7.35 19.32 -18.91
CA TRP A 295 8.25 19.37 -20.05
C TRP A 295 8.62 17.96 -20.53
N VAL A 296 8.95 17.05 -19.61
CA VAL A 296 9.21 15.64 -19.95
C VAL A 296 7.97 14.98 -20.55
N PHE A 297 6.80 15.15 -19.92
CA PHE A 297 5.56 14.54 -20.39
C PHE A 297 5.16 14.99 -21.81
N ASP A 298 5.38 16.27 -22.15
CA ASP A 298 5.01 16.88 -23.43
C ASP A 298 5.77 16.30 -24.64
N HIS A 299 6.87 15.55 -24.41
CA HIS A 299 7.61 14.87 -25.48
C HIS A 299 7.01 13.52 -25.87
N PHE A 300 6.11 12.97 -25.05
CA PHE A 300 5.49 11.67 -25.31
C PHE A 300 4.23 11.82 -26.19
N ARG A 301 4.09 10.93 -27.16
CA ARG A 301 2.95 10.86 -28.08
C ARG A 301 2.12 9.60 -27.83
N TYR A 302 0.85 9.78 -27.51
CA TYR A 302 -0.09 8.69 -27.23
C TYR A 302 -0.20 7.69 -28.38
N GLN A 303 -0.21 6.39 -28.06
CA GLN A 303 -0.37 5.32 -29.04
C GLN A 303 -1.69 4.54 -28.84
N ASP A 304 -1.92 4.03 -27.63
CA ASP A 304 -3.05 3.14 -27.32
C ASP A 304 -3.31 3.03 -25.81
N ALA A 305 -4.48 2.50 -25.43
CA ALA A 305 -4.86 2.23 -24.05
C ALA A 305 -5.61 0.90 -23.89
N ALA A 306 -5.57 0.33 -22.68
CA ALA A 306 -6.28 -0.89 -22.32
C ALA A 306 -6.73 -0.88 -20.85
N ARG A 307 -7.90 -1.46 -20.56
CA ARG A 307 -8.29 -1.78 -19.19
C ARG A 307 -7.45 -2.94 -18.69
N LYS A 308 -6.90 -2.82 -17.48
CA LYS A 308 -6.02 -3.82 -16.87
C LYS A 308 -6.54 -4.25 -15.49
N VAL A 309 -6.60 -5.54 -15.24
CA VAL A 309 -6.84 -6.07 -13.87
C VAL A 309 -5.51 -6.14 -13.11
N VAL A 310 -5.50 -5.69 -11.84
CA VAL A 310 -4.29 -5.57 -11.01
C VAL A 310 -4.51 -6.09 -9.59
N GLY A 311 -3.48 -6.74 -9.02
CA GLY A 311 -3.39 -7.06 -7.59
C GLY A 311 -4.42 -8.06 -7.05
N VAL A 312 -4.47 -8.22 -5.72
CA VAL A 312 -5.52 -8.98 -5.01
C VAL A 312 -6.51 -8.00 -4.36
N GLY A 313 -6.02 -7.00 -3.61
CA GLY A 313 -6.83 -5.97 -2.96
C GLY A 313 -7.50 -4.97 -3.92
N SER A 314 -6.86 -4.67 -5.05
CA SER A 314 -7.38 -3.73 -6.05
C SER A 314 -8.28 -4.38 -7.12
N VAL A 315 -8.55 -5.69 -7.04
CA VAL A 315 -9.46 -6.34 -8.01
C VAL A 315 -10.85 -5.74 -7.88
N GLY A 316 -11.38 -5.27 -9.00
CA GLY A 316 -12.67 -4.56 -9.04
C GLY A 316 -12.54 -3.03 -8.97
N GLN A 317 -11.36 -2.46 -8.74
CA GLN A 317 -11.11 -1.05 -9.02
C GLN A 317 -10.81 -0.85 -10.51
N ARG A 318 -11.11 0.33 -11.06
CA ARG A 318 -10.81 0.65 -12.47
C ARG A 318 -9.32 0.98 -12.61
N ALA A 319 -8.61 0.19 -13.39
CA ALA A 319 -7.24 0.45 -13.75
C ALA A 319 -7.02 0.37 -15.26
N TRP A 320 -6.22 1.30 -15.77
CA TRP A 320 -5.94 1.50 -17.17
C TRP A 320 -4.43 1.50 -17.40
N ALA A 321 -3.99 0.94 -18.51
CA ALA A 321 -2.65 1.08 -19.02
C ALA A 321 -2.70 1.85 -20.34
N SER A 322 -1.75 2.75 -20.57
CA SER A 322 -1.54 3.44 -21.84
C SER A 322 -0.09 3.30 -22.29
N VAL A 323 0.10 3.26 -23.60
CA VAL A 323 1.42 3.24 -24.23
C VAL A 323 1.62 4.53 -25.01
N TRP A 324 2.79 5.13 -24.84
CA TRP A 324 3.24 6.36 -25.47
C TRP A 324 4.62 6.13 -26.09
N ILE A 325 5.03 6.98 -27.02
CA ILE A 325 6.39 6.98 -27.58
C ILE A 325 6.99 8.39 -27.53
N ALA A 326 8.27 8.51 -27.18
CA ALA A 326 8.99 9.79 -27.28
C ALA A 326 9.68 9.92 -28.64
N ARG A 327 10.88 9.40 -28.80
CA ARG A 327 11.59 9.47 -30.09
C ARG A 327 10.91 8.61 -31.16
N ASP A 328 10.77 7.31 -30.89
CA ASP A 328 10.23 6.31 -31.81
C ASP A 328 9.69 5.08 -31.04
N ILE A 329 9.36 4.00 -31.74
CA ILE A 329 8.78 2.79 -31.14
C ILE A 329 9.71 2.06 -30.16
N ASN A 330 11.02 2.33 -30.20
CA ASN A 330 12.03 1.80 -29.28
C ASN A 330 12.30 2.78 -28.12
N ASP A 331 11.45 3.78 -27.96
CA ASP A 331 11.44 4.69 -26.81
C ASP A 331 10.03 4.79 -26.21
N PRO A 332 9.45 3.65 -25.77
CA PRO A 332 8.11 3.59 -25.23
C PRO A 332 8.04 4.11 -23.78
N MET A 333 6.90 4.67 -23.43
CA MET A 333 6.54 5.04 -22.06
C MET A 333 5.20 4.40 -21.71
N MET A 334 5.20 3.53 -20.69
CA MET A 334 4.05 2.78 -20.24
C MET A 334 3.47 3.44 -19.00
N ILE A 335 2.29 4.05 -19.12
CA ILE A 335 1.63 4.78 -18.04
C ILE A 335 0.44 3.97 -17.51
N GLN A 336 0.33 3.86 -16.20
CA GLN A 336 -0.82 3.31 -15.49
C GLN A 336 -1.64 4.43 -14.86
N MET A 337 -2.96 4.34 -15.01
CA MET A 337 -3.93 5.18 -14.31
C MET A 337 -4.81 4.26 -13.47
N LYS A 338 -4.88 4.50 -12.16
CA LYS A 338 -5.66 3.66 -11.24
C LYS A 338 -6.64 4.53 -10.47
N GLU A 339 -7.88 4.08 -10.42
CA GLU A 339 -8.96 4.74 -9.69
C GLU A 339 -8.62 4.79 -8.22
N ALA A 340 -8.70 5.99 -7.65
CA ALA A 340 -8.59 6.23 -6.22
C ALA A 340 -9.99 6.45 -5.65
N THR A 341 -10.27 5.75 -4.56
CA THR A 341 -11.49 5.94 -3.75
C THR A 341 -11.10 6.50 -2.39
N TYR A 342 -12.07 6.73 -1.52
CA TYR A 342 -11.81 6.95 -0.10
C TYR A 342 -10.85 5.87 0.44
N SER A 343 -9.94 6.28 1.32
CA SER A 343 -9.19 5.35 2.14
C SER A 343 -10.09 4.84 3.26
N VAL A 344 -9.95 3.57 3.62
CA VAL A 344 -10.63 2.98 4.78
C VAL A 344 -10.33 3.75 6.07
N LEU A 345 -9.16 4.39 6.17
CA LEU A 345 -8.78 5.20 7.32
C LEU A 345 -9.64 6.46 7.45
N GLU A 346 -10.14 7.02 6.35
CA GLU A 346 -10.87 8.30 6.38
C GLU A 346 -12.20 8.18 7.15
N HIS A 347 -12.77 6.98 7.19
CA HIS A 347 -13.96 6.69 7.99
C HIS A 347 -13.66 6.71 9.49
N TYR A 348 -12.49 6.21 9.90
CA TYR A 348 -12.16 6.01 11.32
C TYR A 348 -11.31 7.15 11.92
N CYS A 349 -10.57 7.89 11.09
CA CYS A 349 -9.61 8.91 11.50
C CYS A 349 -9.93 10.32 10.97
N GLY A 350 -10.93 10.45 10.10
CA GLY A 350 -11.37 11.72 9.52
C GLY A 350 -10.91 11.92 8.08
N ALA A 351 -11.51 12.89 7.40
CA ALA A 351 -11.28 13.14 5.98
C ALA A 351 -9.84 13.56 5.66
N SER A 352 -9.36 13.15 4.49
CA SER A 352 -8.10 13.66 3.93
C SER A 352 -8.16 15.18 3.68
N PRO A 353 -7.05 15.92 3.87
CA PRO A 353 -7.01 17.35 3.57
C PRO A 353 -6.98 17.66 2.06
N TYR A 354 -6.83 16.65 1.19
CA TYR A 354 -6.72 16.83 -0.25
C TYR A 354 -8.10 16.84 -0.93
N ALA A 355 -8.22 17.60 -2.03
CA ALA A 355 -9.50 17.82 -2.69
C ALA A 355 -10.01 16.60 -3.48
N THR A 356 -9.12 15.66 -3.80
CA THR A 356 -9.42 14.44 -4.57
C THR A 356 -8.71 13.24 -3.98
N HIS A 357 -9.27 12.05 -4.17
CA HIS A 357 -8.63 10.82 -3.69
C HIS A 357 -7.34 10.51 -4.46
N GLY A 358 -7.26 10.88 -5.74
CA GLY A 358 -6.05 10.74 -6.54
C GLY A 358 -4.91 11.60 -5.99
N GLU A 359 -5.20 12.85 -5.62
CA GLU A 359 -4.24 13.73 -4.95
C GLU A 359 -3.79 13.16 -3.60
N ARG A 360 -4.72 12.65 -2.78
CA ARG A 360 -4.39 11.98 -1.50
C ARG A 360 -3.35 10.88 -1.69
N VAL A 361 -3.59 9.98 -2.65
CA VAL A 361 -2.68 8.86 -2.92
C VAL A 361 -1.30 9.36 -3.34
N VAL A 362 -1.23 10.34 -4.25
CA VAL A 362 0.03 10.87 -4.78
C VAL A 362 0.82 11.64 -3.74
N GLN A 363 0.16 12.53 -3.01
CA GLN A 363 0.83 13.35 -1.99
C GLN A 363 1.24 12.47 -0.80
N GLY A 364 0.38 11.55 -0.38
CA GLY A 364 0.72 10.52 0.61
C GLY A 364 1.97 9.74 0.17
N GLN A 365 1.98 9.18 -1.04
CA GLN A 365 3.16 8.49 -1.58
C GLN A 365 4.43 9.35 -1.52
N LYS A 366 4.38 10.62 -1.92
CA LYS A 366 5.55 11.53 -1.86
C LYS A 366 6.03 11.78 -0.42
N LEU A 367 5.11 11.80 0.55
CA LEU A 367 5.41 12.01 1.96
C LEU A 367 6.06 10.77 2.61
N ILE A 368 5.61 9.56 2.26
CA ILE A 368 6.03 8.32 2.95
C ILE A 368 6.99 7.42 2.17
N GLN A 369 7.16 7.63 0.86
CA GLN A 369 8.12 6.89 0.04
C GLN A 369 9.38 7.73 -0.22
N SER A 370 10.57 7.15 -0.01
CA SER A 370 11.87 7.83 -0.17
C SER A 370 12.12 8.32 -1.60
N THR A 371 11.64 7.58 -2.59
CA THR A 371 11.74 7.95 -4.00
C THR A 371 10.43 7.67 -4.71
N ALA A 372 9.88 8.69 -5.36
CA ALA A 372 8.66 8.60 -6.12
C ALA A 372 8.96 8.71 -7.62
N ASP A 373 8.05 8.17 -8.43
CA ASP A 373 8.10 8.30 -9.88
C ASP A 373 8.08 9.78 -10.31
N VAL A 374 8.93 10.12 -11.27
CA VAL A 374 9.02 11.47 -11.86
C VAL A 374 7.70 11.88 -12.52
N LEU A 375 6.93 10.92 -13.05
CA LEU A 375 5.61 11.11 -13.65
C LEU A 375 4.45 10.79 -12.68
N LEU A 376 4.70 10.80 -11.36
CA LEU A 376 3.62 10.61 -10.39
C LEU A 376 2.72 11.86 -10.31
N GLY A 377 1.47 11.71 -10.73
CA GLY A 377 0.45 12.76 -10.74
C GLY A 377 -0.96 12.19 -10.58
N TRP A 378 -1.98 13.04 -10.64
CA TRP A 378 -3.39 12.65 -10.47
C TRP A 378 -4.30 13.39 -11.45
N THR A 379 -5.49 12.86 -11.65
CA THR A 379 -6.50 13.46 -12.53
C THR A 379 -7.89 13.05 -12.07
N SER A 380 -8.88 13.81 -12.48
CA SER A 380 -10.28 13.50 -12.23
C SER A 380 -11.08 13.76 -13.49
N PHE A 381 -12.16 13.00 -13.68
CA PHE A 381 -13.14 13.29 -14.72
C PHE A 381 -14.54 12.87 -14.33
N LEU A 382 -15.54 13.46 -15.00
CA LEU A 382 -16.93 13.08 -14.88
C LEU A 382 -17.20 11.89 -15.80
N ALA A 383 -17.53 10.73 -15.23
CA ALA A 383 -17.89 9.56 -16.01
C ALA A 383 -19.30 9.69 -16.61
N GLU A 384 -19.66 8.81 -17.55
CA GLU A 384 -20.95 8.84 -18.27
C GLU A 384 -22.16 8.66 -17.35
N ASP A 385 -21.97 8.04 -16.19
CA ASP A 385 -22.96 7.90 -15.14
C ASP A 385 -23.15 9.17 -14.30
N GLY A 386 -22.50 10.28 -14.68
CA GLY A 386 -22.54 11.56 -13.96
C GLY A 386 -21.73 11.56 -12.66
N LYS A 387 -20.96 10.50 -12.37
CA LYS A 387 -20.13 10.42 -11.15
C LYS A 387 -18.72 10.91 -11.44
N LYS A 388 -18.19 11.77 -10.56
CA LYS A 388 -16.78 12.12 -10.57
C LYS A 388 -15.96 10.88 -10.19
N ARG A 389 -14.90 10.61 -10.94
CA ARG A 389 -13.93 9.55 -10.62
C ARG A 389 -12.55 10.16 -10.56
N ASP A 390 -11.84 9.87 -9.48
CA ASP A 390 -10.48 10.33 -9.23
C ASP A 390 -9.50 9.21 -9.57
N TYR A 391 -8.35 9.58 -10.12
CA TYR A 391 -7.29 8.66 -10.53
C TYR A 391 -5.94 9.20 -10.10
N TYR A 392 -5.04 8.30 -9.76
CA TYR A 392 -3.61 8.58 -9.75
C TYR A 392 -2.94 7.94 -10.96
N VAL A 393 -1.85 8.55 -11.40
CA VAL A 393 -1.12 8.24 -12.62
C VAL A 393 0.35 8.03 -12.27
N ARG A 394 0.93 6.94 -12.79
CA ARG A 394 2.34 6.56 -12.59
C ARG A 394 2.84 5.73 -13.77
N GLN A 395 4.14 5.51 -13.88
CA GLN A 395 4.68 4.49 -14.77
C GLN A 395 4.18 3.10 -14.36
N LEU A 396 3.83 2.29 -15.36
CA LEU A 396 3.32 0.94 -15.15
C LEU A 396 4.41 0.05 -14.54
N TRP A 397 5.60 0.03 -15.15
CA TRP A 397 6.78 -0.69 -14.68
C TRP A 397 7.95 0.30 -14.51
N ASN A 398 8.43 0.46 -13.28
CA ASN A 398 9.54 1.35 -12.90
C ASN A 398 10.61 0.60 -12.10
N GLY A 399 10.98 -0.59 -12.55
CA GLY A 399 11.89 -1.49 -11.84
C GLY A 399 11.22 -2.26 -10.70
N LYS A 400 9.91 -2.51 -10.76
CA LYS A 400 9.15 -3.15 -9.67
C LYS A 400 9.53 -4.62 -9.50
N GLY A 401 10.31 -4.93 -8.47
CA GLY A 401 10.62 -6.28 -8.00
C GLY A 401 9.71 -6.70 -6.84
N SER A 402 8.85 -7.70 -7.07
CA SER A 402 8.09 -8.35 -6.01
C SER A 402 8.91 -9.46 -5.37
N ILE A 403 8.93 -9.51 -4.05
CA ILE A 403 9.56 -10.60 -3.29
C ILE A 403 8.60 -11.78 -3.25
N ASP A 404 9.13 -12.99 -3.48
CA ASP A 404 8.35 -14.23 -3.32
C ASP A 404 8.20 -14.54 -1.84
N ILE A 405 7.03 -14.21 -1.32
CA ILE A 405 6.65 -14.40 0.08
C ILE A 405 5.99 -15.77 0.33
N ASP A 406 5.68 -16.53 -0.72
CA ASP A 406 5.02 -17.83 -0.62
C ASP A 406 6.03 -18.97 -0.37
N ASN A 407 7.33 -18.69 -0.49
CA ASN A 407 8.43 -19.64 -0.33
C ASN A 407 9.55 -19.09 0.57
N LEU A 408 9.19 -18.50 1.72
CA LEU A 408 10.15 -17.98 2.70
C LEU A 408 10.54 -19.06 3.72
N ASN A 409 11.83 -19.07 4.08
CA ASN A 409 12.32 -19.74 5.29
C ASN A 409 12.38 -18.75 6.46
N ALA A 410 12.68 -19.25 7.68
CA ALA A 410 12.75 -18.45 8.90
C ALA A 410 13.67 -17.22 8.78
N THR A 411 14.87 -17.39 8.21
CA THR A 411 15.83 -16.30 8.02
C THR A 411 15.29 -15.27 7.04
N ALA A 412 14.77 -15.70 5.89
CA ALA A 412 14.24 -14.80 4.87
C ALA A 412 13.01 -14.01 5.36
N LEU A 413 12.14 -14.64 6.16
CA LEU A 413 11.01 -13.95 6.82
C LEU A 413 11.51 -12.86 7.77
N SER A 414 12.48 -13.19 8.63
CA SER A 414 13.04 -12.24 9.60
C SER A 414 13.78 -11.08 8.94
N ASP A 415 14.54 -11.32 7.87
CA ASP A 415 15.25 -10.26 7.15
C ASP A 415 14.27 -9.33 6.46
N LEU A 416 13.29 -9.90 5.75
CA LEU A 416 12.28 -9.13 5.05
C LEU A 416 11.44 -8.29 6.00
N SER A 417 11.00 -8.86 7.14
CA SER A 417 10.20 -8.13 8.12
C SER A 417 10.96 -6.93 8.70
N ARG A 418 12.27 -7.06 8.91
CA ARG A 418 13.12 -5.95 9.38
C ARG A 418 13.28 -4.86 8.32
N MET A 419 13.48 -5.22 7.05
CA MET A 419 13.51 -4.23 5.96
C MET A 419 12.18 -3.48 5.86
N CYS A 420 11.04 -4.19 5.98
CA CYS A 420 9.71 -3.56 5.99
C CYS A 420 9.55 -2.61 7.20
N ALA A 421 9.96 -3.05 8.39
CA ALA A 421 9.90 -2.24 9.60
C ALA A 421 10.78 -0.99 9.54
N TRP A 422 11.94 -1.08 8.89
CA TRP A 422 12.82 0.05 8.62
C TRP A 422 12.10 1.09 7.75
N CYS A 423 11.51 0.68 6.62
CA CYS A 423 10.78 1.57 5.72
C CYS A 423 9.57 2.20 6.41
N LEU A 424 8.86 1.42 7.23
CA LEU A 424 7.72 1.93 7.98
C LEU A 424 8.14 2.99 9.03
N ALA A 425 9.23 2.74 9.76
CA ALA A 425 9.78 3.72 10.70
C ALA A 425 10.24 4.99 9.99
N HIS A 426 10.81 4.88 8.80
CA HIS A 426 11.22 6.02 7.98
C HIS A 426 10.01 6.85 7.51
N ALA A 427 8.98 6.20 6.96
CA ALA A 427 7.71 6.83 6.58
C ALA A 427 7.07 7.61 7.74
N HIS A 428 7.02 7.00 8.92
CA HIS A 428 6.49 7.63 10.13
C HIS A 428 7.39 8.75 10.65
N ALA A 429 8.71 8.63 10.53
CA ALA A 429 9.63 9.68 10.93
C ALA A 429 9.51 10.95 10.07
N ARG A 430 9.26 10.77 8.77
CA ARG A 430 9.09 11.86 7.80
C ARG A 430 7.81 12.66 8.00
N THR A 431 6.77 12.02 8.55
CA THR A 431 5.41 12.59 8.55
C THR A 431 4.83 12.82 9.94
N GLY A 432 5.30 12.11 10.96
CA GLY A 432 4.82 12.23 12.34
C GLY A 432 5.80 12.87 13.30
N ASP A 433 5.45 12.83 14.59
CA ASP A 433 6.32 13.26 15.67
C ASP A 433 7.28 12.12 16.09
N SER A 434 8.36 11.93 15.32
CA SER A 434 9.37 10.88 15.56
C SER A 434 9.93 10.89 16.99
N ILE A 435 10.17 12.08 17.56
CA ILE A 435 10.66 12.25 18.94
C ILE A 435 9.62 11.73 19.94
N ALA A 436 8.35 12.10 19.79
CA ALA A 436 7.30 11.62 20.67
C ALA A 436 7.11 10.10 20.55
N ILE A 437 7.08 9.56 19.33
CA ILE A 437 6.94 8.10 19.11
C ILE A 437 8.12 7.35 19.74
N ALA A 438 9.36 7.80 19.51
CA ALA A 438 10.55 7.16 20.07
C ALA A 438 10.56 7.17 21.61
N ASN A 439 10.12 8.28 22.23
CA ASN A 439 10.05 8.39 23.69
C ASN A 439 8.86 7.63 24.28
N TYR A 440 7.74 7.55 23.56
CA TYR A 440 6.62 6.68 23.90
C TYR A 440 7.09 5.21 23.95
N LEU A 441 7.81 4.74 22.94
CA LEU A 441 8.32 3.36 22.89
C LEU A 441 9.40 3.08 23.94
N GLY A 442 10.33 4.01 24.13
CA GLY A 442 11.42 3.87 25.10
C GLY A 442 12.43 2.78 24.73
N GLY A 443 13.20 2.34 25.74
CA GLY A 443 14.34 1.44 25.55
C GLY A 443 14.06 -0.05 25.80
N SER A 444 12.99 -0.40 26.53
CA SER A 444 12.63 -1.79 26.83
C SER A 444 12.01 -2.50 25.62
N ASP A 445 11.94 -3.83 25.67
CA ASP A 445 11.27 -4.67 24.68
C ASP A 445 9.78 -4.90 25.02
N GLU A 446 9.23 -4.21 26.02
CA GLU A 446 7.86 -4.41 26.51
C GLU A 446 6.82 -4.21 25.39
N PHE A 447 6.96 -3.13 24.61
CA PHE A 447 6.11 -2.90 23.44
C PHE A 447 6.34 -3.96 22.35
N ASP A 448 7.59 -4.42 22.16
CA ASP A 448 7.91 -5.46 21.19
C ASP A 448 7.20 -6.78 21.55
N GLN A 449 7.18 -7.15 22.85
CA GLN A 449 6.45 -8.31 23.36
C GLN A 449 4.93 -8.17 23.24
N ALA A 450 4.40 -6.97 23.47
CA ALA A 450 2.98 -6.68 23.31
C ALA A 450 2.56 -6.88 21.84
N ILE A 451 3.24 -6.25 20.88
CA ILE A 451 2.93 -6.41 19.46
C ILE A 451 3.10 -7.85 18.97
N ALA A 452 4.10 -8.60 19.48
CA ALA A 452 4.24 -10.02 19.16
C ALA A 452 3.05 -10.86 19.65
N SER A 453 2.50 -10.53 20.82
CA SER A 453 1.31 -11.20 21.36
C SER A 453 0.04 -10.80 20.58
N PHE A 454 -0.05 -9.53 20.17
CA PHE A 454 -1.15 -9.02 19.36
C PHE A 454 -1.18 -9.73 18.00
N ALA A 455 0.00 -9.86 17.37
CA ALA A 455 0.16 -10.51 16.08
C ALA A 455 -0.41 -11.92 16.06
N VAL A 456 -0.14 -12.71 17.10
CA VAL A 456 -0.68 -14.08 17.28
C VAL A 456 -2.20 -14.05 17.41
N SER A 457 -2.73 -13.28 18.37
CA SER A 457 -4.19 -13.22 18.64
C SER A 457 -5.00 -12.69 17.45
N TYR A 458 -4.46 -11.75 16.69
CA TYR A 458 -5.14 -11.21 15.52
C TYR A 458 -4.99 -12.12 14.29
N ALA A 459 -3.89 -12.87 14.16
CA ALA A 459 -3.77 -13.90 13.13
C ALA A 459 -4.83 -15.00 13.32
N GLU A 460 -5.16 -15.36 14.56
CA GLU A 460 -6.28 -16.26 14.88
C GLU A 460 -7.62 -15.66 14.44
N GLN A 461 -7.88 -14.37 14.73
CA GLN A 461 -9.09 -13.69 14.25
C GLN A 461 -9.20 -13.71 12.72
N ASN A 462 -8.09 -13.48 12.02
CA ASN A 462 -8.06 -13.55 10.56
C ASN A 462 -8.37 -14.96 10.04
N ASP A 463 -7.87 -16.00 10.70
CA ASP A 463 -8.18 -17.39 10.34
C ASP A 463 -9.66 -17.72 10.55
N GLU A 464 -10.29 -17.20 11.61
CA GLU A 464 -11.74 -17.32 11.85
C GLU A 464 -12.56 -16.61 10.77
N ASP A 465 -12.25 -15.34 10.48
CA ASP A 465 -12.94 -14.56 9.46
C ASP A 465 -12.77 -15.20 8.06
N TYR A 466 -11.57 -15.72 7.77
CA TYR A 466 -11.29 -16.46 6.54
C TYR A 466 -12.07 -17.77 6.45
N ALA A 467 -12.24 -18.50 7.55
CA ALA A 467 -13.05 -19.72 7.58
C ALA A 467 -14.53 -19.44 7.28
N VAL A 468 -15.07 -18.35 7.82
CA VAL A 468 -16.43 -17.87 7.50
C VAL A 468 -16.53 -17.52 6.02
N PHE A 469 -15.58 -16.74 5.49
CA PHE A 469 -15.51 -16.37 4.07
C PHE A 469 -15.50 -17.60 3.15
N LYS A 470 -14.66 -18.60 3.44
CA LYS A 470 -14.60 -19.85 2.66
C LYS A 470 -15.89 -20.66 2.76
N LYS A 471 -16.54 -20.69 3.92
CA LYS A 471 -17.82 -21.37 4.12
C LYS A 471 -18.93 -20.73 3.28
N MET A 472 -19.00 -19.40 3.23
CA MET A 472 -20.00 -18.68 2.45
C MET A 472 -19.78 -18.84 0.93
N ILE A 473 -18.53 -18.84 0.46
CA ILE A 473 -18.21 -19.22 -0.93
C ILE A 473 -18.70 -20.64 -1.24
N LYS A 474 -18.40 -21.62 -0.36
CA LYS A 474 -18.80 -23.02 -0.57
C LYS A 474 -20.32 -23.21 -0.65
N LYS A 475 -21.09 -22.39 0.06
CA LYS A 475 -22.56 -22.39 0.02
C LYS A 475 -23.15 -21.63 -1.17
N GLY A 476 -22.34 -20.88 -1.93
CA GLY A 476 -22.81 -19.99 -2.98
C GLY A 476 -23.44 -18.69 -2.47
N GLU A 477 -23.25 -18.35 -1.19
CA GLU A 477 -23.71 -17.09 -0.60
C GLU A 477 -22.81 -15.91 -1.02
N LEU A 478 -21.54 -16.17 -1.41
CA LEU A 478 -20.63 -15.19 -1.99
C LEU A 478 -20.22 -15.58 -3.42
N PRO A 479 -20.21 -14.63 -4.38
CA PRO A 479 -19.82 -14.91 -5.77
C PRO A 479 -18.32 -15.27 -5.88
N CYS A 480 -17.98 -16.38 -6.53
CA CYS A 480 -16.59 -16.77 -6.77
C CYS A 480 -16.44 -17.44 -8.14
N ALA A 481 -15.46 -16.98 -8.94
CA ALA A 481 -15.19 -17.46 -10.30
C ALA A 481 -14.36 -18.75 -10.36
#